data_AF-A0A523EGP2-F1
#
_entry.id   AF-A0A523EGP2-F1
#
_cell.length_a   1.000
_cell.length_b   1.000
_cell.length_c   1.000
_cell.angle_alpha   90.00
_cell.angle_beta   90.00
_cell.angle_gamma   90.00
#
_symmetry.space_group_name_H-M   'P 1'
#
loop_
_entity.id
_entity.type
_entity.pdbx_description
1 polymer ?
#
loop_
_entity_poly.entity_id
_entity_poly.type
_entity_poly.pdbx_seq_one_letter_code
_entity_poly.pdbx_strand_id
1 'polypeptide(L)'
;MAETLSHFGGVAGDVLRRALRGSTWVSGMALVSALFLTARGLGSIEQPGLFPVAAMLIVSLGLAYHGVRAAAANASSLKTTDGRTFVVATRMAIASAVWLVPWMLWGASGGRTPELFDSIGVPSPLAAGLYLFGCLVATPIFLIAAVHSKSWIDVLSPVHWGHQFSGRGNDLMVIYTIQTGGAALAAALMTPLVFGAIRLNATAGFATTAVAACVVLGYWVSLTGRLCGSIHAAPAEVEPVLDAELNRDLSEPVSDEPPVDEPPVDEPPVTEDRPRDPQQKDDAEYGEGPIREVPKAAKIRRYAAPSKPVAFEVPKPVRNVRKTPLLDAETRVKEAMKRFRLDPSYTLSNLAELNQKFSPSAHVLQSLAICLHRTGHIEHAFKAARQAFPLCFERGYTSLAAALFYELRTQLNKLDLRQSQVLEIATVLQRADELAAAAKAYSLVIHTDPREILAIKGLLDVAERILKVKRKPAAALKVYRFLLEHQNDAGMAEVIRNGIEQCHDAEEAAENVEQPDAPARV
;
A
#
# COMPACT_ATOMS: atom_id res chain seq x y z
N MET A 1 10.94 -2.69 25.26
CA MET A 1 10.85 -3.32 23.92
C MET A 1 9.47 -3.16 23.27
N ALA A 2 8.36 -3.39 23.99
CA ALA A 2 7.00 -3.22 23.46
C ALA A 2 6.65 -1.76 23.04
N GLU A 3 7.21 -0.78 23.73
CA GLU A 3 6.96 0.65 23.49
C GLU A 3 7.69 1.17 22.23
N THR A 4 8.94 0.76 22.00
CA THR A 4 9.70 1.06 20.78
C THR A 4 9.12 0.39 19.53
N LEU A 5 8.46 -0.75 19.67
CA LEU A 5 7.72 -1.43 18.59
C LEU A 5 6.44 -0.70 18.17
N SER A 6 5.89 0.20 19.01
CA SER A 6 4.69 0.98 18.68
C SER A 6 4.93 2.04 17.61
N HIS A 7 6.19 2.44 17.39
CA HIS A 7 6.58 3.38 16.34
C HIS A 7 6.64 2.77 14.94
N PHE A 8 6.75 1.44 14.83
CA PHE A 8 6.52 0.72 13.57
C PHE A 8 5.00 0.58 13.36
N GLY A 9 4.33 1.66 12.98
CA GLY A 9 2.93 1.61 12.59
C GLY A 9 2.74 0.91 11.23
N GLY A 10 1.62 0.20 11.06
CA GLY A 10 1.24 -0.46 9.80
C GLY A 10 1.56 -1.95 9.75
N VAL A 11 1.42 -2.55 8.56
CA VAL A 11 1.47 -4.01 8.34
C VAL A 11 2.80 -4.60 8.82
N ALA A 12 3.94 -3.93 8.56
CA ALA A 12 5.26 -4.41 8.97
C ALA A 12 5.42 -4.54 10.49
N GLY A 13 4.90 -3.57 11.27
CA GLY A 13 4.98 -3.62 12.73
C GLY A 13 4.05 -4.67 13.35
N ASP A 14 2.90 -4.92 12.73
CA ASP A 14 2.01 -6.01 13.13
C ASP A 14 2.63 -7.38 12.84
N VAL A 15 3.31 -7.51 11.70
CA VAL A 15 4.05 -8.72 11.35
C VAL A 15 5.20 -8.94 12.31
N LEU A 16 5.96 -7.89 12.66
CA LEU A 16 7.04 -7.98 13.63
C LEU A 16 6.52 -8.38 15.02
N ARG A 17 5.43 -7.77 15.49
CA ARG A 17 4.78 -8.14 16.77
C ARG A 17 4.28 -9.58 16.76
N ARG A 18 3.70 -10.05 15.65
CA ARG A 18 3.27 -11.46 15.51
C ARG A 18 4.46 -12.41 15.41
N ALA A 19 5.54 -12.02 14.73
CA ALA A 19 6.76 -12.81 14.59
C ALA A 19 7.48 -12.99 15.93
N LEU A 20 7.45 -11.97 16.79
CA LEU A 20 8.01 -12.04 18.15
C LEU A 20 7.16 -12.85 19.15
N ARG A 21 5.95 -13.33 18.78
CA ARG A 21 5.16 -14.20 19.66
C ARG A 21 5.89 -15.52 19.89
N GLY A 22 5.81 -16.05 21.12
CA GLY A 22 6.39 -17.34 21.50
C GLY A 22 5.97 -18.50 20.59
N SER A 23 4.78 -18.45 19.98
CA SER A 23 4.33 -19.47 19.02
C SER A 23 5.21 -19.59 17.77
N THR A 24 5.86 -18.50 17.35
CA THR A 24 6.82 -18.49 16.23
C THR A 24 8.06 -19.30 16.58
N TRP A 25 8.52 -19.20 17.82
CA TRP A 25 9.66 -19.97 18.34
C TRP A 25 9.33 -21.46 18.38
N VAL A 26 8.13 -21.82 18.84
CA VAL A 26 7.67 -23.22 18.88
C VAL A 26 7.61 -23.83 17.47
N SER A 27 7.07 -23.11 16.48
CA SER A 27 7.07 -23.61 15.09
C SER A 27 8.46 -23.76 14.50
N GLY A 28 9.37 -22.82 14.82
CA GLY A 28 10.78 -22.93 14.42
C GLY A 28 11.46 -24.16 15.04
N MET A 29 11.24 -24.40 16.34
CA MET A 29 11.79 -25.56 17.03
C MET A 29 11.25 -26.89 16.49
N ALA A 30 9.97 -26.96 16.10
CA ALA A 30 9.42 -28.16 15.47
C ALA A 30 10.11 -28.50 14.15
N LEU A 31 10.38 -27.49 13.31
CA LEU A 31 11.07 -27.66 12.03
C LEU A 31 12.53 -28.10 12.22
N VAL A 32 13.17 -27.56 13.26
CA VAL A 32 14.50 -27.97 13.71
C VAL A 32 14.54 -29.42 14.18
N SER A 33 13.58 -29.82 15.01
CA SER A 33 13.49 -31.20 15.48
C SER A 33 13.30 -32.16 14.31
N ALA A 34 12.49 -31.78 13.32
CA ALA A 34 12.34 -32.54 12.09
C ALA A 34 13.69 -32.65 11.35
N LEU A 35 14.39 -31.53 11.11
CA LEU A 35 15.71 -31.52 10.48
C LEU A 35 16.72 -32.41 11.20
N PHE A 36 16.76 -32.35 12.53
CA PHE A 36 17.68 -33.13 13.35
C PHE A 36 17.35 -34.63 13.31
N LEU A 37 16.08 -35.00 13.40
CA LEU A 37 15.63 -36.39 13.28
C LEU A 37 15.93 -36.94 11.89
N THR A 38 15.72 -36.14 10.85
CA THR A 38 16.07 -36.48 9.46
C THR A 38 17.59 -36.62 9.30
N ALA A 39 18.40 -35.74 9.89
CA ALA A 39 19.86 -35.86 9.91
C ALA A 39 20.32 -37.16 10.57
N ARG A 40 19.73 -37.50 11.72
CA ARG A 40 20.07 -38.70 12.47
C ARG A 40 19.65 -39.98 11.74
N GLY A 41 18.46 -39.98 11.14
CA GLY A 41 17.96 -41.12 10.35
C GLY A 41 18.68 -41.29 9.01
N LEU A 42 19.23 -40.21 8.44
CA LEU A 42 20.02 -40.26 7.21
C LEU A 42 21.51 -40.51 7.47
N GLY A 43 22.02 -40.18 8.65
CA GLY A 43 23.39 -40.52 9.05
C GLY A 43 23.65 -42.03 9.14
N SER A 44 22.61 -42.86 9.22
CA SER A 44 22.72 -44.32 9.06
C SER A 44 22.74 -44.78 7.60
N ILE A 45 22.50 -43.89 6.64
CA ILE A 45 22.53 -44.18 5.20
C ILE A 45 23.85 -43.63 4.64
N GLU A 46 24.68 -44.48 4.05
CA GLU A 46 26.00 -44.13 3.50
C GLU A 46 25.96 -43.19 2.27
N GLN A 47 24.84 -42.51 2.00
CA GLN A 47 24.67 -41.61 0.87
C GLN A 47 24.81 -40.14 1.32
N PRO A 48 26.01 -39.53 1.19
CA PRO A 48 26.27 -38.16 1.64
C PRO A 48 25.43 -37.08 0.95
N GLY A 49 24.79 -37.40 -0.20
CA GLY A 49 23.95 -36.47 -0.95
C GLY A 49 22.51 -36.34 -0.46
N LEU A 50 21.98 -37.29 0.33
CA LEU A 50 20.54 -37.33 0.61
C LEU A 50 20.11 -36.36 1.73
N PHE A 51 21.00 -36.13 2.69
CA PHE A 51 20.78 -35.19 3.79
C PHE A 51 20.53 -33.73 3.34
N PRO A 52 21.38 -33.10 2.52
CA PRO A 52 21.15 -31.71 2.10
C PRO A 52 19.85 -31.54 1.30
N VAL A 53 19.47 -32.54 0.50
CA VAL A 53 18.19 -32.55 -0.23
C VAL A 53 17.01 -32.57 0.73
N ALA A 54 17.03 -33.48 1.71
CA ALA A 54 15.97 -33.60 2.70
C ALA A 54 15.86 -32.33 3.57
N ALA A 55 17.00 -31.78 3.99
CA ALA A 55 17.03 -30.55 4.76
C ALA A 55 16.41 -29.37 4.00
N MET A 56 16.73 -29.25 2.71
CA MET A 56 16.18 -28.22 1.84
C MET A 56 14.67 -28.37 1.64
N LEU A 57 14.17 -29.59 1.45
CA LEU A 57 12.73 -29.86 1.34
C LEU A 57 11.99 -29.42 2.61
N ILE A 58 12.53 -29.75 3.79
CA ILE A 58 11.95 -29.36 5.07
C ILE A 58 11.94 -27.83 5.23
N VAL A 59 13.05 -27.15 4.91
CA VAL A 59 13.14 -25.69 4.95
C VAL A 59 12.16 -25.04 3.97
N SER A 60 12.07 -25.54 2.75
CA SER A 60 11.16 -25.05 1.70
C SER A 60 9.70 -25.20 2.10
N LEU A 61 9.33 -26.34 2.69
CA LEU A 61 8.00 -26.59 3.22
C LEU A 61 7.66 -25.64 4.37
N GLY A 62 8.61 -25.38 5.27
CA GLY A 62 8.45 -24.41 6.36
C GLY A 62 8.24 -22.98 5.88
N LEU A 63 9.06 -22.53 4.92
CA LEU A 63 8.93 -21.21 4.28
C LEU A 63 7.56 -21.05 3.63
N ALA A 64 7.13 -22.03 2.83
CA ALA A 64 5.84 -22.03 2.16
C ALA A 64 4.67 -22.07 3.15
N TYR A 65 4.73 -22.92 4.18
CA TYR A 65 3.71 -23.01 5.22
C TYR A 65 3.50 -21.66 5.92
N HIS A 66 4.58 -21.02 6.36
CA HIS A 66 4.49 -19.72 7.01
C HIS A 66 4.09 -18.60 6.05
N GLY A 67 4.55 -18.65 4.80
CA GLY A 67 4.20 -17.71 3.73
C GLY A 67 2.72 -17.73 3.39
N VAL A 68 2.17 -18.90 3.05
CA VAL A 68 0.76 -19.06 2.68
C VAL A 68 -0.15 -18.74 3.86
N ARG A 69 0.19 -19.19 5.07
CA ARG A 69 -0.62 -18.89 6.26
C ARG A 69 -0.64 -17.40 6.59
N ALA A 70 0.48 -16.69 6.43
CA ALA A 70 0.53 -15.25 6.63
C ALA A 70 -0.24 -14.49 5.53
N ALA A 71 -0.16 -14.94 4.28
CA ALA A 71 -0.94 -14.36 3.18
C ALA A 71 -2.45 -14.55 3.42
N ALA A 72 -2.88 -15.75 3.79
CA ALA A 72 -4.28 -16.05 4.05
C ALA A 72 -4.82 -15.33 5.30
N ALA A 73 -4.02 -15.19 6.36
CA ALA A 73 -4.43 -14.47 7.57
C ALA A 73 -4.69 -12.97 7.33
N ASN A 74 -4.15 -12.40 6.25
CA ASN A 74 -4.35 -10.99 5.92
C ASN A 74 -5.30 -10.77 4.74
N ALA A 75 -5.64 -11.81 3.98
CA ALA A 75 -6.61 -11.73 2.90
C ALA A 75 -7.93 -12.34 3.37
N SER A 76 -8.91 -11.48 3.65
CA SER A 76 -10.25 -11.87 4.13
C SER A 76 -10.99 -12.83 3.19
N SER A 77 -10.62 -12.88 1.91
CA SER A 77 -11.22 -13.71 0.86
C SER A 77 -10.52 -15.06 0.63
N LEU A 78 -9.33 -15.28 1.19
CA LEU A 78 -8.52 -16.46 0.92
C LEU A 78 -8.88 -17.58 1.90
N LYS A 79 -9.85 -18.43 1.53
CA LYS A 79 -10.00 -19.73 2.20
C LYS A 79 -8.69 -20.50 2.04
N THR A 80 -8.05 -20.85 3.14
CA THR A 80 -6.87 -21.72 3.16
C THR A 80 -7.28 -23.10 2.66
N THR A 81 -7.21 -23.34 1.36
CA THR A 81 -7.26 -24.68 0.80
C THR A 81 -5.90 -25.32 1.04
N ASP A 82 -5.86 -26.44 1.75
CA ASP A 82 -4.64 -27.15 2.15
C ASP A 82 -3.70 -27.46 0.96
N GLY A 83 -4.25 -27.58 -0.26
CA GLY A 83 -3.48 -27.78 -1.48
C GLY A 83 -2.55 -26.63 -1.87
N ARG A 84 -2.87 -25.37 -1.54
CA ARG A 84 -2.05 -24.21 -1.95
C ARG A 84 -0.69 -24.19 -1.25
N THR A 85 -0.64 -24.62 0.01
CA THR A 85 0.61 -24.71 0.77
C THR A 85 1.58 -25.69 0.13
N PHE A 86 1.07 -26.86 -0.29
CA PHE A 86 1.88 -27.88 -0.95
C PHE A 86 2.42 -27.38 -2.30
N VAL A 87 1.60 -26.73 -3.12
CA VAL A 87 2.03 -26.17 -4.41
C VAL A 87 3.14 -25.12 -4.23
N VAL A 88 3.00 -24.20 -3.27
CA VAL A 88 4.04 -23.20 -2.97
C VAL A 88 5.30 -23.87 -2.43
N ALA A 89 5.17 -24.88 -1.57
CA ALA A 89 6.31 -25.64 -1.04
C ALA A 89 7.09 -26.34 -2.15
N THR A 90 6.40 -26.98 -3.09
CA THR A 90 7.02 -27.64 -4.24
C THR A 90 7.74 -26.64 -5.14
N ARG A 91 7.14 -25.45 -5.38
CA ARG A 91 7.80 -24.37 -6.14
C ARG A 91 9.09 -23.90 -5.45
N MET A 92 9.04 -23.66 -4.14
CA MET A 92 10.20 -23.27 -3.34
C MET A 92 11.28 -24.35 -3.33
N ALA A 93 10.88 -25.63 -3.24
CA ALA A 93 11.80 -26.76 -3.26
C ALA A 93 12.52 -26.86 -4.60
N ILE A 94 11.81 -26.76 -5.73
CA ILE A 94 12.42 -26.81 -7.06
C ILE A 94 13.41 -25.65 -7.24
N ALA A 95 13.03 -24.43 -6.86
CA ALA A 95 13.93 -23.29 -6.97
C ALA A 95 15.15 -23.42 -6.08
N SER A 96 14.96 -23.87 -4.84
CA SER A 96 16.07 -24.14 -3.92
C SER A 96 16.99 -25.25 -4.46
N ALA A 97 16.43 -26.26 -5.15
CA ALA A 97 17.22 -27.31 -5.80
C ALA A 97 18.12 -26.76 -6.90
N VAL A 98 17.60 -25.83 -7.73
CA VAL A 98 18.39 -25.12 -8.75
C VAL A 98 19.57 -24.39 -8.11
N TRP A 99 19.35 -23.74 -6.96
CA TRP A 99 20.42 -23.09 -6.22
C TRP A 99 21.41 -24.08 -5.61
N LEU A 100 20.99 -25.29 -5.21
CA LEU A 100 21.90 -26.30 -4.67
C LEU A 100 22.80 -26.98 -5.70
N VAL A 101 22.48 -26.92 -7.01
CA VAL A 101 23.27 -27.59 -8.05
C VAL A 101 24.77 -27.24 -7.97
N PRO A 102 25.18 -25.96 -7.87
CA PRO A 102 26.57 -25.58 -7.64
C PRO A 102 27.22 -26.22 -6.40
N TRP A 103 26.47 -26.37 -5.30
CA TRP A 103 26.98 -27.00 -4.07
C TRP A 103 27.12 -28.51 -4.18
N MET A 104 26.17 -29.17 -4.85
CA MET A 104 26.27 -30.60 -5.10
C MET A 104 27.43 -30.90 -6.05
N LEU A 105 27.62 -30.08 -7.08
CA LEU A 105 28.77 -30.18 -7.98
C LEU A 105 30.09 -29.94 -7.25
N TRP A 106 30.14 -28.97 -6.31
CA TRP A 106 31.32 -28.72 -5.48
C TRP A 106 31.60 -29.83 -4.45
N GLY A 107 30.55 -30.41 -3.85
CA GLY A 107 30.70 -31.58 -2.98
C GLY A 107 31.19 -32.80 -3.75
N ALA A 108 30.64 -33.03 -4.94
CA ALA A 108 31.02 -34.14 -5.82
C ALA A 108 32.46 -34.01 -6.36
N SER A 109 32.99 -32.79 -6.51
CA SER A 109 34.39 -32.55 -6.87
C SER A 109 35.37 -32.74 -5.70
N GLY A 110 34.91 -33.23 -4.55
CA GLY A 110 35.75 -33.45 -3.36
C GLY A 110 36.22 -32.14 -2.72
N GLY A 111 35.41 -31.07 -2.84
CA GLY A 111 35.76 -29.76 -2.29
C GLY A 111 36.80 -28.99 -3.10
N ARG A 112 37.31 -29.54 -4.21
CA ARG A 112 38.07 -28.75 -5.20
C ARG A 112 37.11 -27.75 -5.80
N THR A 113 37.48 -26.47 -5.77
CA THR A 113 36.74 -25.41 -6.47
C THR A 113 36.44 -25.90 -7.89
N PRO A 114 35.19 -25.87 -8.35
CA PRO A 114 34.92 -26.12 -9.75
C PRO A 114 35.85 -25.21 -10.56
N GLU A 115 36.56 -25.73 -11.56
CA GLU A 115 37.47 -24.97 -12.43
C GLU A 115 36.80 -23.68 -13.00
N LEU A 116 35.47 -23.67 -12.97
CA LEU A 116 34.60 -22.54 -13.29
C LEU A 116 34.76 -21.31 -12.37
N PHE A 117 35.07 -21.46 -11.08
CA PHE A 117 35.34 -20.30 -10.19
C PHE A 117 36.80 -19.84 -10.27
N ASP A 118 37.73 -20.77 -10.43
CA ASP A 118 39.15 -20.46 -10.62
C ASP A 118 39.38 -19.75 -11.97
N SER A 119 38.62 -20.11 -13.01
CA SER A 119 38.67 -19.42 -14.32
C SER A 119 38.13 -17.99 -14.31
N ILE A 120 37.32 -17.62 -13.31
CA ILE A 120 36.81 -16.24 -13.10
C ILE A 120 37.66 -15.49 -12.06
N GLY A 121 38.67 -16.16 -11.46
CA GLY A 121 39.57 -15.55 -10.48
C GLY A 121 38.91 -15.20 -9.14
N VAL A 122 37.79 -15.85 -8.80
CA VAL A 122 37.06 -15.57 -7.55
C VAL A 122 37.61 -16.48 -6.44
N PRO A 123 38.19 -15.93 -5.36
CA PRO A 123 38.69 -16.76 -4.27
C PRO A 123 37.54 -17.55 -3.62
N SER A 124 37.79 -18.83 -3.31
CA SER A 124 36.79 -19.76 -2.77
C SER A 124 35.94 -19.24 -1.60
N PRO A 125 36.46 -18.51 -0.58
CA PRO A 125 35.61 -17.94 0.47
C PRO A 125 34.68 -16.85 -0.04
N LEU A 126 35.10 -16.08 -1.06
CA LEU A 126 34.28 -15.02 -1.65
C LEU A 126 33.17 -15.62 -2.52
N ALA A 127 33.46 -16.70 -3.26
CA ALA A 127 32.44 -17.45 -4.01
C ALA A 127 31.37 -18.03 -3.06
N ALA A 128 31.79 -18.64 -1.95
CA ALA A 128 30.87 -19.13 -0.92
C ALA A 128 30.05 -17.99 -0.29
N GLY A 129 30.68 -16.85 -0.02
CA GLY A 129 30.02 -15.66 0.52
C GLY A 129 28.98 -15.06 -0.43
N LEU A 130 29.34 -14.86 -1.71
CA LEU A 130 28.43 -14.37 -2.75
C LEU A 130 27.25 -15.32 -2.97
N TYR A 131 27.51 -16.63 -2.94
CA TYR A 131 26.45 -17.63 -3.04
C TYR A 131 25.49 -17.58 -1.85
N LEU A 132 26.02 -17.55 -0.62
CA LEU A 132 25.19 -17.44 0.60
C LEU A 132 24.39 -16.14 0.61
N PHE A 133 25.01 -15.03 0.19
CA PHE A 133 24.33 -13.76 0.00
C PHE A 133 23.23 -13.87 -1.06
N GLY A 134 23.51 -14.50 -2.18
CA GLY A 134 22.55 -14.81 -3.24
C GLY A 134 21.36 -15.61 -2.72
N CYS A 135 21.57 -16.66 -1.93
CA CYS A 135 20.49 -17.44 -1.31
C CYS A 135 19.66 -16.59 -0.34
N LEU A 136 20.31 -15.75 0.47
CA LEU A 136 19.64 -14.90 1.44
C LEU A 136 18.79 -13.82 0.77
N VAL A 137 19.27 -13.26 -0.34
CA VAL A 137 18.56 -12.26 -1.15
C VAL A 137 17.47 -12.91 -2.02
N ALA A 138 17.77 -14.01 -2.70
CA ALA A 138 16.85 -14.64 -3.64
C ALA A 138 15.64 -15.28 -2.94
N THR A 139 15.82 -15.82 -1.73
CA THR A 139 14.77 -16.58 -1.04
C THR A 139 13.51 -15.74 -0.76
N PRO A 140 13.58 -14.53 -0.17
CA PRO A 140 12.40 -13.68 0.02
C PRO A 140 11.71 -13.29 -1.29
N ILE A 141 12.47 -12.91 -2.31
CA ILE A 141 11.94 -12.49 -3.61
C ILE A 141 11.21 -13.65 -4.27
N PHE A 142 11.84 -14.82 -4.31
CA PHE A 142 11.25 -16.01 -4.90
C PHE A 142 10.03 -16.48 -4.11
N LEU A 143 10.05 -16.41 -2.78
CA LEU A 143 8.90 -16.75 -1.94
C LEU A 143 7.71 -15.83 -2.20
N ILE A 144 7.95 -14.53 -2.34
CA ILE A 144 6.90 -13.57 -2.73
C ILE A 144 6.33 -13.98 -4.09
N ALA A 145 7.16 -14.19 -5.11
CA ALA A 145 6.70 -14.60 -6.45
C ALA A 145 5.93 -15.94 -6.44
N ALA A 146 6.40 -16.91 -5.66
CA ALA A 146 5.81 -18.24 -5.53
C ALA A 146 4.44 -18.23 -4.83
N VAL A 147 4.27 -17.41 -3.79
CA VAL A 147 2.97 -17.26 -3.08
C VAL A 147 1.91 -16.59 -3.97
N HIS A 148 2.33 -15.70 -4.89
CA HIS A 148 1.44 -14.88 -5.73
C HIS A 148 1.13 -15.47 -7.10
N SER A 149 1.83 -16.51 -7.52
CA SER A 149 1.65 -17.13 -8.84
C SER A 149 0.48 -18.11 -8.84
N LYS A 150 -0.31 -18.13 -9.93
CA LYS A 150 -1.36 -19.13 -10.14
C LYS A 150 -0.73 -20.43 -10.67
N SER A 151 0.18 -20.32 -11.64
CA SER A 151 0.89 -21.45 -12.26
C SER A 151 2.37 -21.51 -11.88
N TRP A 152 3.05 -22.63 -12.19
CA TRP A 152 4.51 -22.72 -12.03
C TRP A 152 5.25 -21.84 -13.05
N ILE A 153 4.71 -21.71 -14.26
CA ILE A 153 5.29 -20.91 -15.34
C ILE A 153 5.29 -19.43 -14.97
N ASP A 154 4.24 -18.95 -14.29
CA ASP A 154 4.14 -17.56 -13.83
C ASP A 154 5.28 -17.19 -12.88
N VAL A 155 5.75 -18.14 -12.07
CA VAL A 155 6.86 -17.92 -11.12
C VAL A 155 8.13 -17.53 -11.84
N LEU A 156 8.32 -17.98 -13.08
CA LEU A 156 9.52 -17.70 -13.87
C LEU A 156 9.31 -16.55 -14.87
N SER A 157 8.09 -16.04 -15.01
CA SER A 157 7.77 -14.99 -15.97
C SER A 157 8.35 -13.63 -15.54
N PRO A 158 9.19 -12.98 -16.36
CA PRO A 158 9.70 -11.64 -16.07
C PRO A 158 8.59 -10.61 -15.87
N VAL A 159 7.44 -10.79 -16.55
CA VAL A 159 6.27 -9.92 -16.42
C VAL A 159 5.66 -10.03 -15.02
N HIS A 160 5.56 -11.24 -14.48
CA HIS A 160 5.08 -11.46 -13.11
C HIS A 160 6.01 -10.78 -12.09
N TRP A 161 7.33 -10.92 -12.26
CA TRP A 161 8.30 -10.26 -11.38
C TRP A 161 8.22 -8.74 -11.48
N GLY A 162 8.13 -8.20 -12.69
CA GLY A 162 7.94 -6.77 -12.92
C GLY A 162 6.70 -6.25 -12.21
N HIS A 163 5.57 -6.95 -12.36
CA HIS A 163 4.33 -6.58 -11.67
C HIS A 163 4.43 -6.68 -10.14
N GLN A 164 5.03 -7.76 -9.62
CA GLN A 164 5.13 -7.97 -8.17
C GLN A 164 6.08 -6.99 -7.47
N PHE A 165 7.14 -6.52 -8.15
CA PHE A 165 8.19 -5.72 -7.53
C PHE A 165 8.28 -4.27 -8.03
N SER A 166 7.58 -3.89 -9.10
CA SER A 166 7.57 -2.50 -9.58
C SER A 166 7.07 -1.55 -8.49
N GLY A 167 7.88 -0.54 -8.16
CA GLY A 167 7.59 0.44 -7.11
C GLY A 167 7.69 -0.07 -5.67
N ARG A 168 8.09 -1.33 -5.44
CA ARG A 168 8.15 -1.96 -4.10
C ARG A 168 9.55 -2.15 -3.54
N GLY A 169 10.56 -1.48 -4.10
CA GLY A 169 11.94 -1.58 -3.62
C GLY A 169 12.08 -1.26 -2.13
N ASN A 170 11.35 -0.27 -1.63
CA ASN A 170 11.35 0.08 -0.20
C ASN A 170 10.77 -1.03 0.69
N ASP A 171 9.71 -1.71 0.24
CA ASP A 171 9.13 -2.84 0.99
C ASP A 171 10.14 -3.99 1.11
N LEU A 172 10.86 -4.30 0.03
CA LEU A 172 11.91 -5.32 0.02
C LEU A 172 13.06 -4.97 0.97
N MET A 173 13.52 -3.72 0.96
CA MET A 173 14.57 -3.25 1.89
C MET A 173 14.14 -3.40 3.35
N VAL A 174 12.87 -3.13 3.66
CA VAL A 174 12.32 -3.35 5.01
C VAL A 174 12.31 -4.83 5.36
N ILE A 175 11.91 -5.72 4.44
CA ILE A 175 11.96 -7.17 4.67
C ILE A 175 13.38 -7.61 4.99
N TYR A 176 14.37 -7.22 4.19
CA TYR A 176 15.76 -7.61 4.41
C TYR A 176 16.29 -7.07 5.73
N THR A 177 16.01 -5.81 6.05
CA THR A 177 16.46 -5.19 7.31
C THR A 177 15.89 -5.92 8.51
N ILE A 178 14.60 -6.28 8.48
CA ILE A 178 13.96 -7.03 9.56
C ILE A 178 14.50 -8.46 9.63
N GLN A 179 14.68 -9.11 8.49
CA GLN A 179 15.15 -10.49 8.40
C GLN A 179 16.58 -10.63 8.92
N THR A 180 17.50 -9.79 8.45
CA THR A 180 18.91 -9.80 8.87
C THR A 180 19.05 -9.34 10.32
N GLY A 181 18.38 -8.27 10.71
CA GLY A 181 18.37 -7.76 12.09
C GLY A 181 17.79 -8.78 13.07
N GLY A 182 16.69 -9.44 12.71
CA GLY A 182 16.09 -10.50 13.51
C GLY A 182 16.99 -11.73 13.67
N ALA A 183 17.61 -12.19 12.59
CA ALA A 183 18.55 -13.31 12.64
C ALA A 183 19.80 -12.99 13.46
N ALA A 184 20.37 -11.79 13.29
CA ALA A 184 21.51 -11.33 14.08
C ALA A 184 21.17 -11.24 15.57
N LEU A 185 19.99 -10.74 15.92
CA LEU A 185 19.51 -10.71 17.30
C LEU A 185 19.36 -12.11 17.89
N ALA A 186 18.77 -13.05 17.14
CA ALA A 186 18.64 -14.44 17.58
C ALA A 186 20.01 -15.10 17.81
N ALA A 187 20.97 -14.89 16.90
CA ALA A 187 22.34 -15.38 17.06
C ALA A 187 23.04 -14.77 18.29
N ALA A 188 22.90 -13.45 18.51
CA ALA A 188 23.47 -12.78 19.68
C ALA A 188 22.90 -13.34 20.99
N LEU A 189 21.60 -13.65 21.04
CA LEU A 189 20.96 -14.26 22.22
C LEU A 189 21.44 -15.69 22.49
N MET A 190 21.77 -16.47 21.45
CA MET A 190 22.27 -17.84 21.61
C MET A 190 23.77 -17.90 21.95
N THR A 191 24.52 -16.86 21.63
CA THR A 191 25.97 -16.77 21.85
C THR A 191 26.40 -17.04 23.30
N PRO A 192 25.82 -16.41 24.36
CA PRO A 192 26.21 -16.70 25.73
C PRO A 192 25.94 -18.14 26.17
N LEU A 193 24.88 -18.78 25.66
CA LEU A 193 24.57 -20.19 25.93
C LEU A 193 25.65 -21.11 25.34
N VAL A 194 26.06 -20.84 24.10
CA VAL A 194 27.14 -21.59 23.42
C VAL A 194 28.46 -21.43 24.16
N PHE A 195 28.86 -20.20 24.52
CA PHE A 195 30.08 -19.96 25.29
C PHE A 195 30.06 -20.63 26.67
N GLY A 196 28.91 -20.60 27.36
CA GLY A 196 28.74 -21.31 28.63
C GLY A 196 28.93 -22.83 28.49
N ALA A 197 28.31 -23.43 27.47
CA ALA A 197 28.44 -24.86 27.21
C ALA A 197 29.87 -25.29 26.83
N ILE A 198 30.56 -24.50 26.01
CA ILE A 198 31.96 -24.73 25.64
C ILE A 198 32.86 -24.75 26.88
N ARG A 199 32.60 -23.87 27.86
CA ARG A 199 33.37 -23.84 29.12
C ARG A 199 33.14 -25.06 30.01
N LEU A 200 32.00 -25.75 29.88
CA LEU A 200 31.71 -26.96 30.64
C LEU A 200 32.40 -28.19 30.01
N ASN A 201 32.23 -28.39 28.71
CA ASN A 201 32.84 -29.47 27.95
C ASN A 201 32.76 -29.16 26.44
N ALA A 202 33.78 -29.52 25.66
CA ALA A 202 33.77 -29.38 24.21
C ALA A 202 32.56 -30.08 23.57
N THR A 203 32.19 -31.28 24.02
CA THR A 203 31.03 -32.01 23.48
C THR A 203 29.71 -31.29 23.76
N ALA A 204 29.55 -30.73 24.96
CA ALA A 204 28.42 -29.89 25.31
C ALA A 204 28.40 -28.61 24.44
N GLY A 205 29.54 -27.98 24.24
CA GLY A 205 29.71 -26.82 23.35
C GLY A 205 29.25 -27.10 21.91
N PHE A 206 29.68 -28.22 21.31
CA PHE A 206 29.25 -28.64 19.97
C PHE A 206 27.75 -28.90 19.90
N ALA A 207 27.19 -29.63 20.87
CA ALA A 207 25.76 -29.92 20.92
C ALA A 207 24.93 -28.63 21.05
N THR A 208 25.32 -27.71 21.93
CA THR A 208 24.65 -26.42 22.10
C THR A 208 24.80 -25.53 20.87
N THR A 209 25.95 -25.56 20.19
CA THR A 209 26.14 -24.82 18.92
C THR A 209 25.20 -25.33 17.83
N ALA A 210 25.04 -26.66 17.70
CA ALA A 210 24.11 -27.24 16.75
C ALA A 210 22.66 -26.82 17.06
N VAL A 211 22.24 -26.90 18.33
CA VAL A 211 20.92 -26.45 18.77
C VAL A 211 20.73 -24.95 18.49
N ALA A 212 21.72 -24.12 18.78
CA ALA A 212 21.69 -22.69 18.51
C ALA A 212 21.53 -22.37 17.02
N ALA A 213 22.33 -23.00 16.17
CA ALA A 213 22.25 -22.83 14.72
C ALA A 213 20.86 -23.23 14.20
N CYS A 214 20.31 -24.33 14.70
CA CYS A 214 18.97 -24.75 14.36
C CYS A 214 17.91 -23.74 14.82
N VAL A 215 17.94 -23.26 16.06
CA VAL A 215 16.99 -22.25 16.56
C VAL A 215 17.02 -20.99 15.70
N VAL A 216 18.21 -20.49 15.36
CA VAL A 216 18.38 -19.32 14.48
C VAL A 216 17.80 -19.59 13.10
N LEU A 217 18.04 -20.77 12.52
CA LEU A 217 17.50 -21.16 11.22
C LEU A 217 15.97 -21.26 11.24
N GLY A 218 15.40 -21.91 12.25
CA GLY A 218 13.94 -22.03 12.40
C GLY A 218 13.27 -20.68 12.57
N TYR A 219 13.88 -19.77 13.35
CA TYR A 219 13.44 -18.39 13.47
C TYR A 219 13.50 -17.65 12.13
N TRP A 220 14.62 -17.77 11.41
CA TRP A 220 14.81 -17.15 10.10
C TRP A 220 13.77 -17.62 9.08
N VAL A 221 13.49 -18.93 9.01
CA VAL A 221 12.46 -19.52 8.13
C VAL A 221 11.08 -18.96 8.48
N SER A 222 10.71 -18.96 9.76
CA SER A 222 9.39 -18.49 10.17
C SER A 222 9.21 -16.99 9.94
N LEU A 223 10.23 -16.18 10.23
CA LEU A 223 10.22 -14.73 10.02
C LEU A 223 10.12 -14.39 8.53
N THR A 224 10.95 -15.03 7.69
CA THR A 224 10.97 -14.82 6.24
C THR A 224 9.62 -15.18 5.62
N GLY A 225 9.06 -16.34 5.98
CA GLY A 225 7.74 -16.76 5.51
C GLY A 225 6.66 -15.73 5.84
N ARG A 226 6.58 -15.29 7.10
CA ARG A 226 5.54 -14.33 7.53
C ARG A 226 5.68 -12.96 6.89
N LEU A 227 6.91 -12.45 6.76
CA LEU A 227 7.18 -11.17 6.10
C LEU A 227 6.74 -11.21 4.64
N CYS A 228 7.17 -12.24 3.90
CA CYS A 228 6.83 -12.39 2.49
C CYS A 228 5.32 -12.58 2.26
N GLY A 229 4.64 -13.36 3.11
CA GLY A 229 3.19 -13.53 3.04
C GLY A 229 2.41 -12.25 3.35
N SER A 230 2.93 -11.39 4.23
CA SER A 230 2.24 -10.14 4.61
C SER A 230 2.18 -9.09 3.50
N ILE A 231 3.15 -9.13 2.58
CA ILE A 231 3.23 -8.25 1.41
C ILE A 231 2.00 -8.40 0.49
N HIS A 232 1.29 -9.53 0.59
CA HIS A 232 0.07 -9.84 -0.16
C HIS A 232 -1.14 -8.98 0.23
N ALA A 233 -1.21 -8.52 1.48
CA ALA A 233 -2.39 -7.85 2.02
C ALA A 233 -2.56 -6.39 1.56
N ALA A 234 -1.50 -5.79 1.04
CA ALA A 234 -1.42 -4.35 0.81
C ALA A 234 -2.20 -3.82 -0.41
N PRO A 235 -2.53 -4.61 -1.47
CA PRO A 235 -3.30 -4.09 -2.61
C PRO A 235 -4.73 -4.63 -2.80
N ALA A 236 -5.14 -5.75 -2.19
CA ALA A 236 -6.39 -6.45 -2.56
C ALA A 236 -7.70 -5.75 -2.14
N GLU A 237 -7.68 -4.83 -1.16
CA GLU A 237 -8.89 -4.14 -0.70
C GLU A 237 -9.29 -2.93 -1.56
N VAL A 238 -8.45 -2.48 -2.50
CA VAL A 238 -8.79 -1.35 -3.39
C VAL A 238 -9.65 -1.80 -4.58
N GLU A 239 -9.69 -3.11 -4.85
CA GLU A 239 -10.13 -3.68 -6.12
C GLU A 239 -11.65 -3.69 -6.35
N PRO A 240 -12.53 -4.15 -5.43
CA PRO A 240 -13.99 -4.15 -5.66
C PRO A 240 -14.62 -2.77 -5.44
N VAL A 241 -13.99 -1.91 -4.64
CA VAL A 241 -14.46 -0.55 -4.36
C VAL A 241 -14.30 0.31 -5.61
N LEU A 242 -13.19 0.17 -6.34
CA LEU A 242 -12.95 0.95 -7.56
C LEU A 242 -14.00 0.68 -8.65
N ASP A 243 -14.39 -0.58 -8.84
CA ASP A 243 -15.36 -0.94 -9.89
C ASP A 243 -16.78 -0.50 -9.51
N ALA A 244 -17.18 -0.68 -8.25
CA ALA A 244 -18.47 -0.19 -7.77
C ALA A 244 -18.56 1.34 -7.78
N GLU A 245 -17.50 2.04 -7.38
CA GLU A 245 -17.45 3.50 -7.36
C GLU A 245 -17.40 4.08 -8.77
N LEU A 246 -16.56 3.55 -9.66
CA LEU A 246 -16.51 4.01 -11.05
C LEU A 246 -17.83 3.72 -11.79
N ASN A 247 -18.47 2.57 -11.51
CA ASN A 247 -19.77 2.25 -12.07
C ASN A 247 -20.83 3.24 -11.60
N ARG A 248 -20.91 3.52 -10.31
CA ARG A 248 -21.86 4.48 -9.76
C ARG A 248 -21.61 5.90 -10.28
N ASP A 249 -20.37 6.36 -10.25
CA ASP A 249 -20.01 7.74 -10.55
C ASP A 249 -20.11 8.09 -12.04
N LEU A 250 -19.93 7.12 -12.96
CA LEU A 250 -20.09 7.35 -14.40
C LEU A 250 -21.51 7.10 -14.92
N SER A 251 -22.39 6.48 -14.13
CA SER A 251 -23.76 6.15 -14.56
C SER A 251 -24.85 7.02 -13.94
N GLU A 252 -24.55 7.76 -12.86
CA GLU A 252 -25.46 8.79 -12.35
C GLU A 252 -25.38 10.02 -13.30
N PRO A 253 -26.39 10.30 -14.15
CA PRO A 253 -26.44 11.56 -14.87
C PRO A 253 -26.43 12.69 -13.85
N VAL A 254 -25.65 13.74 -14.11
CA VAL A 254 -25.72 14.97 -13.31
C VAL A 254 -27.16 15.46 -13.43
N SER A 255 -27.94 15.30 -12.37
CA SER A 255 -29.35 15.70 -12.38
C SER A 255 -29.39 17.22 -12.53
N ASP A 256 -29.80 17.68 -13.72
CA ASP A 256 -30.10 19.07 -14.03
C ASP A 256 -31.49 19.49 -13.51
N GLU A 257 -32.05 18.79 -12.51
CA GLU A 257 -33.28 19.25 -11.88
C GLU A 257 -33.03 20.66 -11.31
N PRO A 258 -33.71 21.69 -11.86
CA PRO A 258 -33.58 23.03 -11.32
C PRO A 258 -34.04 23.00 -9.86
N PRO A 259 -33.40 23.78 -8.98
CA PRO A 259 -33.81 23.85 -7.59
C PRO A 259 -35.31 24.15 -7.54
N VAL A 260 -36.08 23.22 -6.98
CA VAL A 260 -37.49 23.42 -6.71
C VAL A 260 -37.57 24.63 -5.78
N ASP A 261 -38.21 25.68 -6.25
CA ASP A 261 -38.44 26.92 -5.50
C ASP A 261 -39.15 26.58 -4.18
N GLU A 262 -38.38 26.45 -3.10
CA GLU A 262 -38.95 26.44 -1.75
C GLU A 262 -39.62 27.79 -1.51
N PRO A 263 -40.89 27.82 -1.05
CA PRO A 263 -41.59 29.06 -0.82
C PRO A 263 -40.86 29.91 0.23
N PRO A 264 -40.85 31.25 0.07
CA PRO A 264 -40.08 32.15 0.91
C PRO A 264 -40.50 32.02 2.37
N VAL A 265 -39.52 31.71 3.23
CA VAL A 265 -39.65 31.80 4.68
C VAL A 265 -39.47 33.27 5.07
N ASP A 266 -40.55 33.88 5.56
CA ASP A 266 -40.56 35.25 6.07
C ASP A 266 -39.63 35.38 7.30
N GLU A 267 -38.42 35.92 7.10
CA GLU A 267 -37.57 36.37 8.20
C GLU A 267 -37.94 37.81 8.63
N PRO A 268 -38.08 38.09 9.94
CA PRO A 268 -38.42 39.42 10.43
C PRO A 268 -37.24 40.41 10.35
N PRO A 269 -37.51 41.72 10.24
CA PRO A 269 -36.50 42.72 9.91
C PRO A 269 -35.56 43.01 11.08
N VAL A 270 -34.26 42.76 10.87
CA VAL A 270 -33.20 43.27 11.75
C VAL A 270 -32.81 44.66 11.28
N THR A 271 -33.18 45.66 12.07
CA THR A 271 -32.66 47.03 12.02
C THR A 271 -31.41 47.08 12.88
N GLU A 272 -30.27 47.50 12.33
CA GLU A 272 -29.29 48.28 13.11
C GLU A 272 -28.26 49.00 12.23
N ASP A 273 -28.34 50.32 12.31
CA ASP A 273 -27.34 51.31 11.93
C ASP A 273 -25.96 51.03 12.55
N ARG A 274 -24.88 51.27 11.78
CA ARG A 274 -23.73 52.07 12.29
C ARG A 274 -22.75 52.49 11.17
N PRO A 275 -21.99 53.59 11.42
CA PRO A 275 -21.44 54.47 10.38
C PRO A 275 -20.05 54.08 9.87
N ARG A 276 -19.75 54.58 8.67
CA ARG A 276 -18.43 54.63 8.02
C ARG A 276 -17.57 55.77 8.57
N ASP A 277 -16.27 55.49 8.72
CA ASP A 277 -15.09 56.22 8.19
C ASP A 277 -13.82 55.94 9.03
N PRO A 278 -12.59 56.32 8.60
CA PRO A 278 -11.95 56.10 7.29
C PRO A 278 -10.48 55.62 7.42
N GLN A 279 -9.86 55.31 6.27
CA GLN A 279 -8.41 55.33 5.97
C GLN A 279 -7.40 54.64 6.93
N GLN A 280 -6.72 53.60 6.44
CA GLN A 280 -5.28 53.45 6.71
C GLN A 280 -4.55 52.77 5.55
N LYS A 281 -3.63 53.56 4.97
CA LYS A 281 -2.53 53.21 4.07
C LYS A 281 -1.53 52.37 4.85
N ASP A 282 -0.88 51.39 4.22
CA ASP A 282 0.57 51.16 4.34
C ASP A 282 1.03 50.05 3.38
N ASP A 283 2.13 50.36 2.71
CA ASP A 283 2.83 49.59 1.70
C ASP A 283 3.64 48.45 2.33
N ALA A 284 3.65 47.26 1.72
CA ALA A 284 4.65 46.24 2.00
C ALA A 284 4.95 45.39 0.75
N GLU A 285 6.12 45.70 0.21
CA GLU A 285 6.96 45.07 -0.80
C GLU A 285 7.00 43.52 -0.70
N TYR A 286 6.60 42.86 -1.80
CA TYR A 286 6.71 41.40 -1.96
C TYR A 286 8.13 41.02 -2.39
N GLY A 287 8.87 40.37 -1.49
CA GLY A 287 10.08 39.63 -1.84
C GLY A 287 9.72 38.26 -2.42
N GLU A 288 10.07 38.02 -3.68
CA GLU A 288 10.00 36.71 -4.34
C GLU A 288 10.98 35.74 -3.66
N GLY A 289 10.42 34.78 -2.91
CA GLY A 289 11.16 33.63 -2.39
C GLY A 289 11.17 32.46 -3.40
N PRO A 290 12.21 31.62 -3.39
CA PRO A 290 12.44 30.61 -4.41
C PRO A 290 11.35 29.53 -4.43
N ILE A 291 11.05 29.06 -5.65
CA ILE A 291 10.10 27.99 -5.96
C ILE A 291 10.43 26.76 -5.10
N ARG A 292 9.54 26.46 -4.16
CA ARG A 292 9.64 25.34 -3.22
C ARG A 292 9.35 24.05 -3.97
N GLU A 293 10.25 23.07 -3.85
CA GLU A 293 10.09 21.74 -4.43
C GLU A 293 8.72 21.13 -4.08
N VAL A 294 8.02 20.65 -5.10
CA VAL A 294 6.70 20.01 -4.95
C VAL A 294 6.89 18.72 -4.13
N PRO A 295 6.28 18.60 -2.93
CA PRO A 295 6.38 17.39 -2.14
C PRO A 295 5.79 16.20 -2.89
N LYS A 296 6.51 15.07 -2.92
CA LYS A 296 6.02 13.79 -3.47
C LYS A 296 4.62 13.51 -2.90
N ALA A 297 3.65 13.27 -3.78
CA ALA A 297 2.25 13.07 -3.42
C ALA A 297 2.12 12.03 -2.29
N ALA A 298 1.75 12.49 -1.09
CA ALA A 298 1.50 11.62 0.04
C ALA A 298 0.30 10.73 -0.29
N LYS A 299 0.45 9.40 -0.11
CA LYS A 299 -0.64 8.45 -0.33
C LYS A 299 -1.87 8.86 0.50
N ILE A 300 -2.99 9.12 -0.16
CA ILE A 300 -4.23 9.58 0.49
C ILE A 300 -4.71 8.46 1.42
N ARG A 301 -4.67 8.70 2.74
CA ARG A 301 -5.03 7.69 3.75
C ARG A 301 -6.54 7.62 3.93
N ARG A 302 -7.12 6.45 3.65
CA ARG A 302 -8.51 6.11 4.00
C ARG A 302 -8.63 5.74 5.48
N TYR A 303 -9.60 6.32 6.20
CA TYR A 303 -9.98 5.84 7.53
C TYR A 303 -11.47 5.46 7.49
N ALA A 304 -11.84 4.36 8.16
CA ALA A 304 -13.22 3.88 8.21
C ALA A 304 -14.14 4.88 8.94
N ALA A 305 -15.38 5.02 8.46
CA ALA A 305 -16.41 5.83 9.10
C ALA A 305 -16.96 5.11 10.35
N PRO A 306 -17.32 5.84 11.42
CA PRO A 306 -18.03 5.28 12.57
C PRO A 306 -19.44 4.81 12.15
N SER A 307 -19.94 3.74 12.78
CA SER A 307 -21.23 3.11 12.42
C SER A 307 -22.47 3.84 12.94
N LYS A 308 -22.32 4.84 13.80
CA LYS A 308 -23.42 5.66 14.32
C LYS A 308 -23.10 7.14 14.18
N PRO A 309 -24.08 7.98 13.82
CA PRO A 309 -23.90 9.42 13.80
C PRO A 309 -23.54 9.90 15.21
N VAL A 310 -22.49 10.70 15.28
CA VAL A 310 -21.94 11.21 16.54
C VAL A 310 -22.55 12.58 16.80
N ALA A 311 -23.14 12.81 17.97
CA ALA A 311 -23.63 14.13 18.33
C ALA A 311 -22.46 15.14 18.35
N PHE A 312 -22.58 16.20 17.55
CA PHE A 312 -21.59 17.27 17.47
C PHE A 312 -22.28 18.60 17.73
N GLU A 313 -21.91 19.25 18.83
CA GLU A 313 -22.33 20.61 19.11
C GLU A 313 -21.32 21.57 18.49
N VAL A 314 -21.80 22.43 17.59
CA VAL A 314 -20.98 23.48 16.99
C VAL A 314 -20.59 24.49 18.07
N PRO A 315 -19.30 24.72 18.35
CA PRO A 315 -18.88 25.72 19.32
C PRO A 315 -19.41 27.10 18.93
N LYS A 316 -20.03 27.81 19.87
CA LYS A 316 -20.57 29.16 19.63
C LYS A 316 -19.43 30.11 19.22
N PRO A 317 -19.58 30.94 18.18
CA PRO A 317 -18.50 31.81 17.70
C PRO A 317 -18.07 32.80 18.79
N VAL A 318 -16.78 32.84 19.11
CA VAL A 318 -16.20 33.82 20.05
C VAL A 318 -15.94 35.11 19.27
N ARG A 319 -16.58 36.20 19.68
CA ARG A 319 -16.55 37.49 18.97
C ARG A 319 -15.19 38.19 19.13
N ASN A 320 -14.56 38.51 17.99
CA ASN A 320 -13.55 39.56 17.79
C ASN A 320 -12.26 39.54 18.65
N VAL A 321 -11.66 38.38 18.90
CA VAL A 321 -10.26 38.33 19.36
C VAL A 321 -9.35 38.11 18.15
N ARG A 322 -8.31 38.94 17.99
CA ARG A 322 -7.26 38.71 16.97
C ARG A 322 -6.66 37.32 17.20
N LYS A 323 -6.91 36.40 16.28
CA LYS A 323 -6.49 35.00 16.43
C LYS A 323 -5.01 34.86 16.08
N THR A 324 -4.25 34.18 16.93
CA THR A 324 -2.84 33.89 16.67
C THR A 324 -2.69 32.78 15.62
N PRO A 325 -1.63 32.82 14.78
CA PRO A 325 -1.37 31.74 13.84
C PRO A 325 -0.94 30.46 14.57
N LEU A 326 -1.46 29.31 14.13
CA LEU A 326 -1.08 27.99 14.67
C LEU A 326 0.16 27.47 13.94
N LEU A 327 1.34 27.60 14.56
CA LEU A 327 2.62 27.22 13.96
C LEU A 327 2.78 25.70 13.79
N ASP A 328 2.20 24.91 14.68
CA ASP A 328 2.31 23.45 14.76
C ASP A 328 1.04 22.71 14.27
N ALA A 329 0.28 23.34 13.38
CA ALA A 329 -1.02 22.85 12.93
C ALA A 329 -0.97 21.40 12.40
N GLU A 330 0.04 21.05 11.61
CA GLU A 330 0.18 19.71 11.03
C GLU A 330 0.36 18.64 12.11
N THR A 331 1.20 18.89 13.11
CA THR A 331 1.49 17.94 14.20
C THR A 331 0.24 17.70 15.05
N ARG A 332 -0.47 18.77 15.43
CA ARG A 332 -1.71 18.67 16.22
C ARG A 332 -2.82 17.96 15.46
N VAL A 333 -2.99 18.28 14.18
CA VAL A 333 -3.97 17.60 13.32
C VAL A 333 -3.63 16.12 13.19
N LYS A 334 -2.35 15.76 12.97
CA LYS A 334 -1.91 14.36 12.94
C LYS A 334 -2.21 13.63 14.25
N GLU A 335 -2.00 14.27 15.40
CA GLU A 335 -2.32 13.67 16.70
C GLU A 335 -3.82 13.47 16.88
N ALA A 336 -4.64 14.48 16.56
CA ALA A 336 -6.09 14.39 16.61
C ALA A 336 -6.61 13.27 15.70
N MET A 337 -6.13 13.20 14.45
CA MET A 337 -6.54 12.18 13.48
C MET A 337 -6.14 10.74 13.87
N LYS A 338 -5.07 10.55 14.66
CA LYS A 338 -4.74 9.23 15.23
C LYS A 338 -5.82 8.77 16.21
N ARG A 339 -6.45 9.70 16.94
CA ARG A 339 -7.49 9.41 17.93
C ARG A 339 -8.88 9.25 17.31
N PHE A 340 -9.12 9.73 16.09
CA PHE A 340 -10.42 9.68 15.41
C PHE A 340 -11.08 8.30 15.40
N ARG A 341 -10.29 7.22 15.26
CA ARG A 341 -10.82 5.84 15.27
C ARG A 341 -11.31 5.38 16.65
N LEU A 342 -10.74 5.93 17.71
CA LEU A 342 -11.06 5.58 19.08
C LEU A 342 -12.17 6.47 19.63
N ASP A 343 -12.09 7.77 19.33
CA ASP A 343 -13.02 8.78 19.80
C ASP A 343 -13.23 9.89 18.74
N PRO A 344 -14.22 9.72 17.84
CA PRO A 344 -14.55 10.71 16.82
C PRO A 344 -15.06 12.02 17.43
N SER A 345 -15.82 11.96 18.52
CA SER A 345 -16.42 13.11 19.20
C SER A 345 -15.35 14.04 19.75
N TYR A 346 -14.38 13.48 20.48
CA TYR A 346 -13.25 14.23 21.02
C TYR A 346 -12.41 14.84 19.91
N THR A 347 -12.19 14.10 18.83
CA THR A 347 -11.40 14.59 17.69
C THR A 347 -12.08 15.77 17.00
N LEU A 348 -13.40 15.69 16.77
CA LEU A 348 -14.18 16.79 16.23
C LEU A 348 -14.16 18.03 17.13
N SER A 349 -14.37 17.83 18.44
CA SER A 349 -14.33 18.92 19.42
C SER A 349 -12.96 19.60 19.45
N ASN A 350 -11.88 18.83 19.49
CA ASN A 350 -10.50 19.36 19.47
C ASN A 350 -10.20 20.12 18.17
N LEU A 351 -10.56 19.58 17.00
CA LEU A 351 -10.37 20.28 15.72
C LEU A 351 -11.21 21.57 15.62
N ALA A 352 -12.44 21.55 16.12
CA ALA A 352 -13.30 22.73 16.16
C ALA A 352 -12.76 23.80 17.11
N GLU A 353 -12.25 23.40 18.28
CA GLU A 353 -11.58 24.28 19.25
C GLU A 353 -10.32 24.91 18.66
N LEU A 354 -9.49 24.14 17.94
CA LEU A 354 -8.32 24.68 17.23
C LEU A 354 -8.72 25.72 16.18
N ASN A 355 -9.78 25.47 15.41
CA ASN A 355 -10.28 26.42 14.41
C ASN A 355 -10.88 27.69 15.05
N GLN A 356 -11.47 27.55 16.24
CA GLN A 356 -12.04 28.67 16.98
C GLN A 356 -10.96 29.55 17.60
N LYS A 357 -9.96 28.96 18.27
CA LYS A 357 -8.90 29.65 19.00
C LYS A 357 -7.86 30.31 18.10
N PHE A 358 -7.51 29.67 16.98
CA PHE A 358 -6.40 30.10 16.13
C PHE A 358 -6.87 30.64 14.77
N SER A 359 -5.97 31.36 14.09
CA SER A 359 -6.19 31.80 12.71
C SER A 359 -6.45 30.58 11.81
N PRO A 360 -7.38 30.66 10.84
CA PRO A 360 -7.76 29.52 10.02
C PRO A 360 -6.55 28.90 9.33
N SER A 361 -6.37 27.61 9.57
CA SER A 361 -5.29 26.81 9.00
C SER A 361 -5.88 25.79 8.04
N ALA A 362 -5.32 25.71 6.82
CA ALA A 362 -5.72 24.76 5.79
C ALA A 362 -5.77 23.31 6.32
N HIS A 363 -4.77 22.90 7.11
CA HIS A 363 -4.71 21.56 7.70
C HIS A 363 -5.85 21.27 8.66
N VAL A 364 -6.18 22.25 9.53
CA VAL A 364 -7.24 22.09 10.54
C VAL A 364 -8.61 22.03 9.87
N LEU A 365 -8.88 22.97 8.95
CA LEU A 365 -10.16 23.02 8.23
C LEU A 365 -10.36 21.80 7.34
N GLN A 366 -9.33 21.36 6.62
CA GLN A 366 -9.39 20.15 5.80
C GLN A 366 -9.70 18.91 6.64
N SER A 367 -9.00 18.71 7.76
CA SER A 367 -9.22 17.54 8.61
C SER A 367 -10.58 17.61 9.33
N LEU A 368 -11.01 18.81 9.75
CA LEU A 368 -12.33 19.02 10.32
C LEU A 368 -13.43 18.68 9.30
N ALA A 369 -13.31 19.14 8.06
CA ALA A 369 -14.28 18.84 6.99
C ALA A 369 -14.39 17.33 6.73
N ILE A 370 -13.26 16.62 6.66
CA ILE A 370 -13.24 15.16 6.49
C ILE A 370 -13.89 14.45 7.68
N CYS A 371 -13.54 14.85 8.91
CA CYS A 371 -14.14 14.26 10.10
C CYS A 371 -15.65 14.47 10.14
N LEU A 372 -16.12 15.70 9.85
CA LEU A 372 -17.54 16.04 9.81
C LEU A 372 -18.28 15.20 8.78
N HIS A 373 -17.76 15.08 7.56
CA HIS A 373 -18.34 14.26 6.50
C HIS A 373 -18.49 12.80 6.94
N ARG A 374 -17.44 12.21 7.50
CA ARG A 374 -17.45 10.81 7.97
C ARG A 374 -18.38 10.55 9.14
N THR A 375 -18.66 11.57 9.96
CA THR A 375 -19.63 11.48 11.06
C THR A 375 -21.07 11.80 10.66
N GLY A 376 -21.32 12.13 9.38
CA GLY A 376 -22.65 12.43 8.85
C GLY A 376 -23.06 13.91 8.94
N HIS A 377 -22.18 14.80 9.37
CA HIS A 377 -22.44 16.25 9.46
C HIS A 377 -22.16 16.95 8.14
N ILE A 378 -22.94 16.60 7.11
CA ILE A 378 -22.67 16.95 5.71
C ILE A 378 -22.60 18.48 5.48
N GLU A 379 -23.58 19.24 5.96
CA GLU A 379 -23.64 20.69 5.76
C GLU A 379 -22.46 21.43 6.43
N HIS A 380 -22.08 21.00 7.63
CA HIS A 380 -20.91 21.54 8.32
C HIS A 380 -19.60 21.17 7.62
N ALA A 381 -19.53 19.96 7.04
CA ALA A 381 -18.38 19.54 6.25
C ALA A 381 -18.20 20.43 5.02
N PHE A 382 -19.28 20.74 4.29
CA PHE A 382 -19.23 21.64 3.13
C PHE A 382 -18.85 23.06 3.51
N LYS A 383 -19.39 23.59 4.60
CA LYS A 383 -19.00 24.92 5.10
C LYS A 383 -17.52 24.99 5.44
N ALA A 384 -16.97 23.97 6.12
CA ALA A 384 -15.55 23.88 6.42
C ALA A 384 -14.71 23.71 5.15
N ALA A 385 -15.17 22.92 4.19
CA ALA A 385 -14.48 22.68 2.94
C ALA A 385 -14.37 23.94 2.07
N ARG A 386 -15.45 24.72 1.93
CA ARG A 386 -15.46 26.00 1.21
C ARG A 386 -14.46 27.00 1.81
N GLN A 387 -14.23 26.95 3.11
CA GLN A 387 -13.18 27.76 3.76
C GLN A 387 -11.78 27.17 3.55
N ALA A 388 -11.65 25.84 3.50
CA ALA A 388 -10.37 25.17 3.34
C ALA A 388 -9.77 25.32 1.94
N PHE A 389 -10.58 25.22 0.88
CA PHE A 389 -10.08 25.20 -0.51
C PHE A 389 -9.26 26.44 -0.88
N PRO A 390 -9.75 27.69 -0.70
CA PRO A 390 -8.96 28.88 -1.00
C PRO A 390 -7.61 28.88 -0.28
N LEU A 391 -7.61 28.54 1.02
CA LEU A 391 -6.40 28.48 1.83
C LEU A 391 -5.42 27.39 1.39
N CYS A 392 -5.93 26.27 0.86
CA CYS A 392 -5.08 25.23 0.28
C CYS A 392 -4.40 25.73 -0.99
N PHE A 393 -5.13 26.39 -1.90
CA PHE A 393 -4.56 26.89 -3.16
C PHE A 393 -3.62 28.08 -2.95
N GLU A 394 -3.99 29.04 -2.11
CA GLU A 394 -3.14 30.20 -1.76
C GLU A 394 -1.78 29.79 -1.19
N ARG A 395 -1.72 28.66 -0.47
CA ARG A 395 -0.49 28.13 0.15
C ARG A 395 0.20 27.04 -0.67
N GLY A 396 -0.32 26.69 -1.85
CA GLY A 396 0.23 25.61 -2.68
C GLY A 396 0.04 24.20 -2.12
N TYR A 397 -0.90 23.99 -1.20
CA TYR A 397 -1.23 22.69 -0.61
C TYR A 397 -2.26 21.91 -1.45
N THR A 398 -1.95 21.70 -2.74
CA THR A 398 -2.82 20.99 -3.68
C THR A 398 -3.09 19.54 -3.30
N SER A 399 -2.16 18.90 -2.57
CA SER A 399 -2.33 17.56 -2.02
C SER A 399 -3.41 17.48 -0.93
N LEU A 400 -3.54 18.51 -0.08
CA LEU A 400 -4.60 18.59 0.92
C LEU A 400 -5.96 18.85 0.27
N ALA A 401 -6.00 19.73 -0.74
CA ALA A 401 -7.19 19.98 -1.54
C ALA A 401 -7.66 18.69 -2.24
N ALA A 402 -6.75 17.92 -2.84
CA ALA A 402 -7.07 16.65 -3.46
C ALA A 402 -7.62 15.61 -2.47
N ALA A 403 -7.05 15.52 -1.26
CA ALA A 403 -7.56 14.64 -0.22
C ALA A 403 -8.98 15.06 0.26
N LEU A 404 -9.24 16.37 0.34
CA LEU A 404 -10.55 16.90 0.69
C LEU A 404 -11.60 16.64 -0.42
N PHE A 405 -11.23 16.90 -1.67
CA PHE A 405 -12.05 16.60 -2.85
C PHE A 405 -12.39 15.12 -2.93
N TYR A 406 -11.42 14.24 -2.70
CA TYR A 406 -11.60 12.79 -2.72
C TYR A 406 -12.68 12.33 -1.74
N GLU A 407 -12.72 12.90 -0.54
CA GLU A 407 -13.71 12.55 0.49
C GLU A 407 -15.10 13.13 0.19
N LEU A 408 -15.18 14.31 -0.44
CA LEU A 408 -16.44 15.02 -0.73
C LEU A 408 -16.96 14.81 -2.16
N ARG A 409 -16.38 13.87 -2.91
CA ARG A 409 -16.64 13.66 -4.34
C ARG A 409 -18.09 13.32 -4.72
N THR A 410 -18.93 12.98 -3.76
CA THR A 410 -20.34 12.65 -3.99
C THR A 410 -21.21 13.88 -4.17
N GLN A 411 -20.79 15.07 -3.72
CA GLN A 411 -21.56 16.31 -3.87
C GLN A 411 -20.68 17.48 -4.33
N LEU A 412 -19.91 17.25 -5.40
CA LEU A 412 -18.95 18.23 -5.93
C LEU A 412 -19.59 19.56 -6.34
N ASN A 413 -20.81 19.50 -6.87
CA ASN A 413 -21.54 20.68 -7.36
C ASN A 413 -21.77 21.73 -6.25
N LYS A 414 -21.70 21.33 -4.97
CA LYS A 414 -21.86 22.25 -3.82
C LYS A 414 -20.56 22.99 -3.43
N LEU A 415 -19.41 22.62 -3.97
CA LEU A 415 -18.11 23.14 -3.49
C LEU A 415 -17.67 24.46 -4.13
N ASP A 416 -18.36 24.92 -5.19
CA ASP A 416 -18.06 26.17 -5.90
C ASP A 416 -16.57 26.29 -6.29
N LEU A 417 -16.01 25.20 -6.82
CA LEU A 417 -14.62 25.14 -7.27
C LEU A 417 -14.50 25.67 -8.68
N ARG A 418 -13.45 26.47 -8.93
CA ARG A 418 -13.14 26.92 -10.29
C ARG A 418 -12.62 25.76 -11.12
N GLN A 419 -12.87 25.77 -12.42
CA GLN A 419 -12.41 24.76 -13.36
C GLN A 419 -10.89 24.50 -13.27
N SER A 420 -10.09 25.56 -13.16
CA SER A 420 -8.63 25.46 -13.01
C SER A 420 -8.22 24.72 -11.72
N GLN A 421 -8.94 24.96 -10.62
CA GLN A 421 -8.70 24.29 -9.33
C GLN A 421 -9.04 22.80 -9.41
N VAL A 422 -10.13 22.44 -10.09
CA VAL A 422 -10.51 21.03 -10.30
C VAL A 422 -9.46 20.31 -11.15
N LEU A 423 -8.94 20.97 -12.19
CA LEU A 423 -7.86 20.44 -13.03
C LEU A 423 -6.59 20.16 -12.21
N GLU A 424 -6.16 21.10 -11.37
CA GLU A 424 -5.01 20.91 -10.48
C GLU A 424 -5.22 19.71 -9.53
N ILE A 425 -6.41 19.62 -8.93
CA ILE A 425 -6.78 18.48 -8.07
C ILE A 425 -6.72 17.16 -8.86
N ALA A 426 -7.26 17.12 -10.08
CA ALA A 426 -7.27 15.94 -10.93
C ALA A 426 -5.86 15.43 -11.22
N THR A 427 -4.93 16.33 -11.54
CA THR A 427 -3.52 15.96 -11.80
C THR A 427 -2.84 15.37 -10.57
N VAL A 428 -3.13 15.90 -9.37
CA VAL A 428 -2.60 15.37 -8.11
C VAL A 428 -3.18 14.00 -7.80
N LEU A 429 -4.48 13.80 -8.00
CA LEU A 429 -5.14 12.50 -7.84
C LEU A 429 -4.58 11.44 -8.80
N GLN A 430 -4.34 11.81 -10.06
CA GLN A 430 -3.73 10.94 -11.06
C GLN A 430 -2.30 10.53 -10.68
N ARG A 431 -1.49 11.46 -10.14
CA ARG A 431 -0.14 11.17 -9.63
C ARG A 431 -0.15 10.29 -8.37
N ALA A 432 -1.20 10.40 -7.55
CA ALA A 432 -1.43 9.56 -6.38
C ALA A 432 -2.01 8.17 -6.73
N ASP A 433 -2.23 7.86 -8.01
CA ASP A 433 -2.82 6.59 -8.50
C ASP A 433 -4.28 6.38 -8.03
N GLU A 434 -4.98 7.45 -7.65
CA GLU A 434 -6.43 7.43 -7.37
C GLU A 434 -7.20 7.69 -8.67
N LEU A 435 -7.07 6.77 -9.62
CA LEU A 435 -7.49 6.93 -11.02
C LEU A 435 -8.99 7.22 -11.21
N ALA A 436 -9.88 6.60 -10.43
CA ALA A 436 -11.33 6.86 -10.54
C ALA A 436 -11.70 8.29 -10.09
N ALA A 437 -11.09 8.77 -8.99
CA ALA A 437 -11.32 10.12 -8.51
C ALA A 437 -10.73 11.17 -9.48
N ALA A 438 -9.58 10.87 -10.08
CA ALA A 438 -9.01 11.69 -11.14
C ALA A 438 -9.91 11.72 -12.38
N ALA A 439 -10.45 10.58 -12.81
CA ALA A 439 -11.38 10.49 -13.93
C ALA A 439 -12.63 11.36 -13.70
N LYS A 440 -13.21 11.28 -12.51
CA LYS A 440 -14.38 12.10 -12.11
C LYS A 440 -14.07 13.60 -12.08
N ALA A 441 -12.88 13.98 -11.63
CA ALA A 441 -12.47 15.38 -11.62
C ALA A 441 -12.28 15.92 -13.06
N TYR A 442 -11.65 15.15 -13.95
CA TYR A 442 -11.52 15.53 -15.35
C TYR A 442 -12.87 15.54 -16.08
N SER A 443 -13.76 14.59 -15.81
CA SER A 443 -15.09 14.57 -16.43
C SER A 443 -15.92 15.79 -16.02
N LEU A 444 -15.83 16.23 -14.76
CA LEU A 444 -16.48 17.47 -14.30
C LEU A 444 -16.00 18.71 -15.08
N VAL A 445 -14.70 18.77 -15.37
CA VAL A 445 -14.11 19.85 -16.19
C VAL A 445 -14.62 19.77 -17.62
N ILE A 446 -14.66 18.58 -18.23
CA ILE A 446 -15.14 18.37 -19.61
C ILE A 446 -16.63 18.67 -19.75
N HIS A 447 -17.46 18.35 -18.74
CA HIS A 447 -18.87 18.74 -18.74
C HIS A 447 -19.06 20.26 -18.74
N THR A 448 -18.19 20.98 -18.04
CA THR A 448 -18.26 22.44 -17.96
C THR A 448 -17.73 23.08 -19.24
N ASP A 449 -16.60 22.59 -19.75
CA ASP A 449 -15.99 23.02 -21.00
C ASP A 449 -15.48 21.80 -21.80
N PRO A 450 -16.27 21.35 -22.80
CA PRO A 450 -15.89 20.21 -23.64
C PRO A 450 -14.61 20.46 -24.46
N ARG A 451 -14.10 21.68 -24.56
CA ARG A 451 -12.89 22.00 -25.34
C ARG A 451 -11.62 22.07 -24.50
N GLU A 452 -11.70 21.80 -23.19
CA GLU A 452 -10.54 21.85 -22.30
C GLU A 452 -9.56 20.70 -22.57
N ILE A 453 -8.55 20.98 -23.40
CA ILE A 453 -7.56 20.01 -23.90
C ILE A 453 -6.83 19.30 -22.76
N LEU A 454 -6.51 20.00 -21.67
CA LEU A 454 -5.77 19.41 -20.55
C LEU A 454 -6.60 18.33 -19.83
N ALA A 455 -7.91 18.54 -19.71
CA ALA A 455 -8.80 17.57 -19.07
C ALA A 455 -9.00 16.34 -19.96
N ILE A 456 -9.18 16.53 -21.26
CA ILE A 456 -9.31 15.44 -22.25
C ILE A 456 -8.05 14.56 -22.23
N LYS A 457 -6.87 15.18 -22.33
CA LYS A 457 -5.59 14.47 -22.29
C LYS A 457 -5.39 13.75 -20.95
N GLY A 458 -5.68 14.43 -19.84
CA GLY A 458 -5.60 13.83 -18.51
C GLY A 458 -6.51 12.61 -18.36
N LEU A 459 -7.73 12.68 -18.90
CA LEU A 459 -8.69 11.58 -18.86
C LEU A 459 -8.29 10.40 -19.75
N LEU A 460 -7.71 10.66 -20.93
CA LEU A 460 -7.10 9.63 -21.78
C LEU A 460 -5.94 8.91 -21.08
N ASP A 461 -5.01 9.65 -20.48
CA ASP A 461 -3.89 9.09 -19.72
C ASP A 461 -4.40 8.22 -18.54
N VAL A 462 -5.51 8.62 -17.92
CA VAL A 462 -6.18 7.83 -16.86
C VAL A 462 -6.76 6.54 -17.44
N ALA A 463 -7.47 6.59 -18.57
CA ALA A 463 -8.03 5.40 -19.23
C ALA A 463 -6.93 4.41 -19.64
N GLU A 464 -5.84 4.89 -20.23
CA GLU A 464 -4.70 4.08 -20.63
C GLU A 464 -4.03 3.40 -19.42
N ARG A 465 -3.87 4.11 -18.29
CA ARG A 465 -3.36 3.54 -17.05
C ARG A 465 -4.31 2.49 -16.46
N ILE A 466 -5.61 2.71 -16.49
CA ILE A 466 -6.61 1.72 -16.05
C ILE A 466 -6.50 0.45 -16.91
N LEU A 467 -6.38 0.59 -18.23
CA LEU A 467 -6.24 -0.52 -19.15
C LEU A 467 -4.92 -1.28 -18.94
N LYS A 468 -3.78 -0.58 -19.03
CA LYS A 468 -2.45 -1.22 -19.05
C LYS A 468 -1.95 -1.63 -17.67
N VAL A 469 -2.15 -0.78 -16.65
CA VAL A 469 -1.60 -1.00 -15.30
C VAL A 469 -2.58 -1.77 -14.43
N LYS A 470 -3.85 -1.36 -14.40
CA LYS A 470 -4.87 -2.02 -13.56
C LYS A 470 -5.50 -3.24 -14.23
N ARG A 471 -5.33 -3.42 -15.55
CA ARG A 471 -5.94 -4.51 -16.34
C ARG A 471 -7.45 -4.58 -16.17
N LYS A 472 -8.10 -3.42 -16.16
CA LYS A 472 -9.56 -3.30 -16.02
C LYS A 472 -10.16 -2.73 -17.32
N PRO A 473 -10.30 -3.56 -18.38
CA PRO A 473 -10.78 -3.09 -19.67
C PRO A 473 -12.18 -2.48 -19.59
N ALA A 474 -13.10 -3.07 -18.83
CA ALA A 474 -14.45 -2.53 -18.65
C ALA A 474 -14.48 -1.11 -18.04
N ALA A 475 -13.58 -0.82 -17.09
CA ALA A 475 -13.45 0.50 -16.48
C ALA A 475 -12.87 1.52 -17.45
N ALA A 476 -11.81 1.15 -18.20
CA ALA A 476 -11.21 2.00 -19.21
C ALA A 476 -12.18 2.29 -20.37
N LEU A 477 -12.93 1.28 -20.80
CA LEU A 477 -13.94 1.38 -21.86
C LEU A 477 -15.00 2.45 -21.54
N LYS A 478 -15.45 2.55 -20.28
CA LYS A 478 -16.38 3.59 -19.86
C LYS A 478 -15.80 5.00 -20.00
N VAL A 479 -14.54 5.16 -19.65
CA VAL A 479 -13.84 6.45 -19.80
C VAL A 479 -13.67 6.81 -21.27
N TYR A 480 -13.33 5.85 -22.14
CA TYR A 480 -13.24 6.09 -23.58
C TYR A 480 -14.60 6.42 -24.21
N ARG A 481 -15.68 5.73 -23.82
CA ARG A 481 -17.04 6.04 -24.30
C ARG A 481 -17.47 7.45 -23.88
N PHE A 482 -17.22 7.81 -22.62
CA PHE A 482 -17.46 9.16 -22.12
C PHE A 482 -16.74 10.23 -22.97
N LEU A 483 -15.46 9.99 -23.28
CA LEU A 483 -14.68 10.88 -24.14
C LEU A 483 -15.23 10.96 -25.56
N LEU A 484 -15.67 9.84 -26.14
CA LEU A 484 -16.25 9.81 -27.49
C LEU A 484 -17.57 10.58 -27.58
N GLU A 485 -18.39 10.53 -26.52
CA GLU A 485 -19.65 11.28 -26.43
C GLU A 485 -19.44 12.80 -26.36
N HIS A 486 -18.34 13.25 -25.75
CA HIS A 486 -18.08 14.67 -25.52
C HIS A 486 -17.07 15.29 -26.51
N GLN A 487 -16.39 14.48 -27.33
CA GLN A 487 -15.37 14.94 -28.29
C GLN A 487 -15.76 14.64 -29.75
N ASN A 488 -16.00 15.70 -30.52
CA ASN A 488 -16.27 15.62 -31.97
C ASN A 488 -15.03 15.88 -32.85
N ASP A 489 -13.85 16.08 -32.25
CA ASP A 489 -12.62 16.26 -33.03
C ASP A 489 -12.20 14.94 -33.68
N ALA A 490 -12.15 14.94 -35.01
CA ALA A 490 -11.83 13.76 -35.82
C ALA A 490 -10.49 13.12 -35.44
N GLY A 491 -9.47 13.93 -35.07
CA GLY A 491 -8.15 13.41 -34.71
C GLY A 491 -8.16 12.66 -33.37
N MET A 492 -8.85 13.18 -32.37
CA MET A 492 -8.95 12.53 -31.06
C MET A 492 -9.89 11.33 -31.09
N ALA A 493 -10.94 11.37 -31.93
CA ALA A 493 -11.88 10.27 -32.09
C ALA A 493 -11.22 8.98 -32.59
N GLU A 494 -10.17 9.07 -33.42
CA GLU A 494 -9.40 7.90 -33.84
C GLU A 494 -8.63 7.27 -32.67
N VAL A 495 -7.94 8.08 -31.87
CA VAL A 495 -7.20 7.60 -30.67
C VAL A 495 -8.16 6.95 -29.68
N ILE A 496 -9.34 7.54 -29.46
CA ILE A 496 -10.37 7.00 -28.57
C ILE A 496 -10.89 5.66 -29.11
N ARG A 497 -11.17 5.55 -30.42
CA ARG A 497 -11.64 4.30 -31.05
C ARG A 497 -10.60 3.18 -30.94
N ASN A 498 -9.33 3.48 -31.20
CA ASN A 498 -8.24 2.52 -31.00
C ASN A 498 -8.14 2.07 -29.53
N GLY A 499 -8.37 2.98 -28.59
CA GLY A 499 -8.44 2.65 -27.16
C GLY A 499 -9.61 1.74 -26.79
N ILE A 500 -10.77 1.91 -27.43
CA ILE A 500 -11.96 1.05 -27.29
C ILE A 500 -11.69 -0.35 -27.83
N GLU A 501 -11.10 -0.46 -29.03
CA GLU A 501 -10.70 -1.74 -29.63
C GLU A 501 -9.73 -2.49 -28.70
N GLN A 502 -8.70 -1.82 -28.18
CA GLN A 502 -7.78 -2.42 -27.21
C GLN A 502 -8.47 -2.89 -25.92
N CYS A 503 -9.56 -2.24 -25.49
CA CYS A 503 -10.33 -2.71 -24.34
C CYS A 503 -11.09 -3.99 -24.67
N HIS A 504 -11.67 -4.10 -25.86
CA HIS A 504 -12.37 -5.32 -26.32
C HIS A 504 -11.40 -6.48 -26.49
N ASP A 505 -10.25 -6.27 -27.12
CA ASP A 505 -9.20 -7.29 -27.26
C ASP A 505 -8.71 -7.78 -25.87
N ALA A 506 -8.57 -6.86 -24.91
CA ALA A 506 -8.17 -7.19 -23.55
C ALA A 506 -9.26 -7.93 -22.76
N GLU A 507 -10.54 -7.68 -23.04
CA GLU A 507 -11.68 -8.37 -22.45
C GLU A 507 -11.80 -9.80 -23.02
N GLU A 508 -11.70 -9.96 -24.34
CA GLU A 508 -11.68 -11.28 -25.00
C GLU A 508 -10.48 -12.13 -24.53
N ALA A 509 -9.30 -11.51 -24.40
CA ALA A 509 -8.14 -12.18 -23.83
C ALA A 509 -8.34 -12.60 -22.37
N ALA A 510 -9.12 -11.85 -21.58
CA ALA A 510 -9.42 -12.20 -20.20
C ALA A 510 -10.43 -13.37 -20.12
N GLU A 511 -11.46 -13.37 -20.97
CA GLU A 511 -12.45 -14.47 -21.05
C GLU A 511 -11.79 -15.79 -21.49
N ASN A 512 -10.91 -15.74 -22.50
CA ASN A 512 -10.17 -16.92 -22.98
C ASN A 512 -9.24 -17.51 -21.91
N VAL A 513 -8.76 -16.72 -20.94
CA VAL A 513 -7.94 -17.20 -19.83
C VAL A 513 -8.79 -17.85 -18.73
N GLU A 514 -10.06 -17.43 -18.57
CA GLU A 514 -10.97 -17.97 -17.54
C GLU A 514 -11.70 -19.25 -17.94
N GLN A 515 -11.70 -19.62 -19.23
CA GLN A 515 -12.10 -20.94 -19.72
C GLN A 515 -10.88 -21.83 -20.01
N PRO A 516 -10.18 -22.37 -19.00
CA PRO A 516 -9.22 -23.42 -19.25
C PRO A 516 -9.99 -24.64 -19.73
N ASP A 517 -9.70 -25.09 -20.95
CA ASP A 517 -10.20 -26.29 -21.63
C ASP A 517 -10.99 -27.20 -20.68
N ALA A 518 -12.32 -27.10 -20.74
CA ALA A 518 -13.17 -28.08 -20.09
C ALA A 518 -12.67 -29.46 -20.53
N PRO A 519 -12.26 -30.36 -19.61
CA PRO A 519 -11.62 -31.59 -19.99
C PRO A 519 -12.52 -32.31 -20.98
N ALA A 520 -12.00 -32.55 -22.18
CA ALA A 520 -12.69 -33.29 -23.21
C ALA A 520 -13.31 -34.54 -22.54
N ARG A 521 -14.63 -34.61 -22.51
CA ARG A 521 -15.33 -35.78 -21.97
C ARG A 521 -14.95 -36.95 -22.86
N VAL A 522 -14.01 -37.77 -22.38
CA VAL A 522 -13.65 -39.08 -22.95
C VAL A 522 -14.71 -40.08 -22.56
#